data_AF-A0A2V2SUK0-F1
#
_entry.id   AF-A0A2V2SUK0-F1
#
_cell.length_a   1.000
_cell.length_b   1.000
_cell.length_c   1.000
_cell.angle_alpha   90.00
_cell.angle_beta   90.00
_cell.angle_gamma   90.00
#
_symmetry.space_group_name_H-M   'P 1'
#
loop_
_entity.id
_entity.type
_entity.pdbx_description
1 polymer ?
#
loop_
_entity_poly.entity_id
_entity_poly.type
_entity_poly.pdbx_seq_one_letter_code
_entity_poly.pdbx_strand_id
1 'polypeptide(L)'
;MSAYLQCLSHSPLIGHVDPAPEVLQEVADVVGMARDRIAAFAPELVVLFAPDHYNGFFYDVMPSFCIGVAAHAIGDFGTLSGTLSVPRALAESCAGEVLKAGVDAAVSYRMQVDHGFAQPLELLLGGLAEKPVIPVFINGVAVPLPGFQRARLLGEAIGRFARSTGKRVLFLGSGGLSHQPPVPELARVDARMADRLMGSG
;
A
#
# COMPACT_ATOMS: atom_id res chain seq x y z
N MET A 1 -11.37 -12.78 -16.25
CA MET A 1 -10.40 -12.15 -15.33
C MET A 1 -9.65 -13.26 -14.62
N SER A 2 -8.32 -13.16 -14.62
CA SER A 2 -7.45 -13.99 -13.78
C SER A 2 -6.91 -13.10 -12.67
N ALA A 3 -6.84 -13.63 -11.45
CA ALA A 3 -6.36 -12.89 -10.29
C ALA A 3 -5.26 -13.68 -9.59
N TYR A 4 -4.25 -12.97 -9.12
CA TYR A 4 -3.22 -13.52 -8.25
C TYR A 4 -3.05 -12.60 -7.03
N LEU A 5 -2.87 -13.18 -5.85
CA LEU A 5 -2.65 -12.45 -4.60
C LEU A 5 -1.27 -12.79 -4.08
N GLN A 6 -0.49 -11.75 -3.75
CA GLN A 6 0.77 -11.89 -3.03
C GLN A 6 0.80 -10.87 -1.88
N CYS A 7 1.22 -11.32 -0.69
CA CYS A 7 1.44 -10.43 0.45
C CYS A 7 2.93 -10.34 0.77
N LEU A 8 3.37 -9.19 1.29
CA LEU A 8 4.74 -8.96 1.72
C LEU A 8 4.76 -8.02 2.93
N SER A 9 5.61 -8.29 3.91
CA SER A 9 5.89 -7.32 4.97
C SER A 9 6.65 -6.10 4.41
N HIS A 10 6.50 -4.93 5.05
CA HIS A 10 7.19 -3.69 4.66
C HIS A 10 8.04 -3.11 5.78
N SER A 11 8.86 -3.91 6.46
CA SER A 11 9.63 -3.38 7.57
C SER A 11 10.60 -2.29 7.10
N PRO A 12 10.53 -1.06 7.65
CA PRO A 12 11.52 0.00 7.37
C PRO A 12 12.89 -0.30 8.00
N LEU A 13 13.01 -1.39 8.75
CA LEU A 13 14.24 -1.79 9.45
C LEU A 13 15.07 -2.83 8.70
N ILE A 14 14.63 -3.27 7.51
CA ILE A 14 15.42 -4.16 6.65
C ILE A 14 16.75 -3.46 6.31
N GLY A 15 17.87 -4.13 6.56
CA GLY A 15 19.21 -3.55 6.40
C GLY A 15 19.73 -2.75 7.60
N HIS A 16 18.93 -2.63 8.68
CA HIS A 16 19.31 -1.89 9.89
C HIS A 16 19.43 -2.78 11.13
N VAL A 17 18.51 -3.74 11.28
CA VAL A 17 18.47 -4.64 12.45
C VAL A 17 18.23 -6.07 11.97
N ASP A 18 19.16 -6.55 11.16
CA ASP A 18 18.99 -7.82 10.46
C ASP A 18 19.25 -9.04 11.37
N PRO A 19 18.50 -10.14 11.16
CA PRO A 19 18.78 -11.43 11.80
C PRO A 19 20.07 -12.07 11.25
N ALA A 20 20.33 -13.30 11.67
CA ALA A 20 21.45 -14.09 11.14
C ALA A 20 21.38 -14.19 9.59
N PRO A 21 22.53 -14.21 8.89
CA PRO A 21 22.57 -14.19 7.42
C PRO A 21 21.77 -15.29 6.75
N GLU A 22 21.66 -16.46 7.37
CA GLU A 22 20.91 -17.60 6.82
C GLU A 22 19.40 -17.31 6.78
N VAL A 23 18.88 -16.57 7.77
CA VAL A 23 17.47 -16.13 7.82
C VAL A 23 17.23 -15.06 6.75
N LEU A 24 18.17 -14.13 6.56
CA LEU A 24 18.08 -13.15 5.48
C LEU A 24 18.04 -13.83 4.11
N GLN A 25 18.89 -14.84 3.91
CA GLN A 25 18.94 -15.59 2.66
C GLN A 25 17.62 -16.34 2.41
N GLU A 26 17.06 -16.98 3.44
CA GLU A 26 15.76 -17.65 3.33
C GLU A 26 14.65 -16.66 2.90
N VAL A 27 14.61 -15.48 3.52
CA VAL A 27 13.66 -14.42 3.14
C VAL A 27 13.88 -13.98 1.69
N ALA A 28 15.14 -13.75 1.29
CA ALA A 28 15.48 -13.36 -0.08
C ALA A 28 15.05 -14.41 -1.10
N ASP A 29 15.26 -15.70 -0.81
CA ASP A 29 14.87 -16.81 -1.66
C ASP A 29 13.34 -16.88 -1.82
N VAL A 30 12.59 -16.74 -0.73
CA VAL A 30 11.11 -16.74 -0.75
C VAL A 30 10.57 -15.54 -1.55
N VAL A 31 11.18 -14.36 -1.41
CA VAL A 31 10.87 -13.17 -2.21
C VAL A 31 11.20 -13.42 -3.68
N GLY A 32 12.35 -14.04 -3.99
CA GLY A 32 12.73 -14.45 -5.34
C GLY A 32 11.68 -15.37 -5.98
N MET A 33 11.26 -16.42 -5.27
CA MET A 33 10.21 -17.32 -5.74
C MET A 33 8.86 -16.59 -5.95
N ALA A 34 8.54 -15.58 -5.13
CA ALA A 34 7.36 -14.76 -5.33
C ALA A 34 7.45 -13.92 -6.60
N ARG A 35 8.62 -13.32 -6.88
CA ARG A 35 8.89 -12.61 -8.14
C ARG A 35 8.69 -13.53 -9.34
N ASP A 36 9.22 -14.74 -9.30
CA ASP A 36 9.10 -15.70 -10.40
C ASP A 36 7.63 -16.07 -10.68
N ARG A 37 6.85 -16.31 -9.62
CA ARG A 37 5.40 -16.56 -9.75
C ARG A 37 4.65 -15.35 -10.31
N ILE A 38 4.97 -14.14 -9.87
CA ILE A 38 4.38 -12.91 -10.40
C ILE A 38 4.74 -12.73 -11.87
N ALA A 39 6.00 -12.95 -12.24
CA ALA A 39 6.48 -12.86 -13.62
C ALA A 39 5.75 -13.86 -14.52
N ALA A 40 5.59 -15.11 -14.08
CA ALA A 40 4.85 -16.15 -14.79
C ALA A 40 3.35 -15.81 -14.93
N PHE A 41 2.75 -15.19 -13.92
CA PHE A 41 1.36 -14.69 -13.99
C PHE A 41 1.19 -13.53 -14.98
N ALA A 42 2.27 -12.78 -15.24
CA ALA A 42 2.33 -11.66 -16.19
C ALA A 42 1.19 -10.63 -15.99
N PRO A 43 1.10 -9.96 -14.82
CA PRO A 43 0.01 -9.04 -14.51
C PRO A 43 -0.01 -7.83 -15.44
N GLU A 44 -1.23 -7.40 -15.78
CA GLU A 44 -1.51 -6.21 -16.61
C GLU A 44 -1.93 -5.00 -15.75
N LEU A 45 -2.33 -5.26 -14.51
CA LEU A 45 -2.72 -4.27 -13.52
C LEU A 45 -2.36 -4.80 -12.13
N VAL A 46 -1.81 -3.93 -11.30
CA VAL A 46 -1.57 -4.16 -9.89
C VAL A 46 -2.55 -3.32 -9.08
N VAL A 47 -3.18 -3.91 -8.08
CA VAL A 47 -3.86 -3.17 -7.02
C VAL A 47 -3.10 -3.41 -5.73
N LEU A 48 -2.51 -2.35 -5.19
CA LEU A 48 -1.64 -2.41 -4.02
C LEU A 48 -2.36 -1.83 -2.81
N PHE A 49 -2.61 -2.68 -1.82
CA PHE A 49 -3.16 -2.30 -0.52
C PHE A 49 -2.01 -2.11 0.48
N ALA A 50 -1.90 -0.93 1.06
CA ALA A 50 -0.88 -0.63 2.05
C ALA A 50 -1.36 0.46 3.03
N PRO A 51 -0.83 0.48 4.27
CA PRO A 51 -0.92 1.66 5.11
C PRO A 51 0.11 2.72 4.69
N ASP A 52 0.06 3.86 5.37
CA ASP A 52 1.06 4.93 5.39
C ASP A 52 1.38 5.25 6.85
N HIS A 53 2.61 5.66 7.14
CA HIS A 53 3.14 5.80 8.48
C HIS A 53 3.38 7.27 8.87
N TYR A 54 2.41 8.15 8.56
CA TYR A 54 2.47 9.59 8.75
C TYR A 54 3.50 10.28 7.86
N ASN A 55 3.47 9.93 6.58
CA ASN A 55 4.31 10.49 5.52
C ASN A 55 3.45 11.13 4.42
N GLY A 56 2.38 10.44 4.02
CA GLY A 56 1.37 10.92 3.07
C GLY A 56 -0.01 11.17 3.68
N PHE A 57 -0.31 10.55 4.83
CA PHE A 57 -1.60 10.68 5.52
C PHE A 57 -1.42 11.08 6.99
N PHE A 58 -2.02 12.20 7.38
CA PHE A 58 -1.91 12.79 8.72
C PHE A 58 -3.30 13.02 9.33
N TYR A 59 -3.37 13.44 10.60
CA TYR A 59 -4.63 13.71 11.29
C TYR A 59 -5.35 14.98 10.81
N ASP A 60 -4.73 15.82 10.00
CA ASP A 60 -5.43 16.93 9.32
C ASP A 60 -6.53 16.40 8.39
N VAL A 61 -6.25 15.30 7.68
CA VAL A 61 -7.20 14.52 6.87
C VAL A 61 -6.83 13.04 6.89
N MET A 62 -7.43 12.28 7.81
CA MET A 62 -7.22 10.84 7.96
C MET A 62 -8.47 10.03 7.52
N PRO A 63 -8.56 9.57 6.26
CA PRO A 63 -9.66 8.71 5.82
C PRO A 63 -9.45 7.26 6.27
N SER A 64 -10.52 6.46 6.34
CA SER A 64 -10.36 5.00 6.52
C SER A 64 -9.67 4.35 5.31
N PHE A 65 -10.02 4.81 4.10
CA PHE A 65 -9.49 4.30 2.84
C PHE A 65 -9.24 5.46 1.87
N CYS A 66 -8.20 5.37 1.04
CA CYS A 66 -7.98 6.32 -0.05
C CYS A 66 -7.49 5.61 -1.32
N ILE A 67 -8.05 5.96 -2.48
CA ILE A 67 -7.63 5.44 -3.78
C ILE A 67 -6.84 6.52 -4.51
N GLY A 68 -5.61 6.20 -4.91
CA GLY A 68 -4.73 7.15 -5.59
C GLY A 68 -4.97 7.14 -7.10
N VAL A 69 -5.30 8.31 -7.64
CA VAL A 69 -5.45 8.57 -9.08
C VAL A 69 -4.14 9.11 -9.69
N ALA A 70 -3.26 9.63 -8.84
CA ALA A 70 -1.83 9.74 -9.08
C ALA A 70 -1.10 9.57 -7.75
N ALA A 71 0.11 9.03 -7.77
CA ALA A 71 0.89 8.81 -6.56
C ALA A 71 2.40 9.00 -6.75
N HIS A 72 3.07 9.43 -5.68
CA HIS A 72 4.52 9.62 -5.63
C HIS A 72 5.08 9.02 -4.34
N ALA A 73 6.06 8.12 -4.47
CA ALA A 73 6.79 7.55 -3.35
C ALA A 73 7.87 8.53 -2.85
N ILE A 74 7.91 8.76 -1.54
CA ILE A 74 8.78 9.78 -0.94
C ILE A 74 10.25 9.32 -0.76
N GLY A 75 10.50 8.01 -0.79
CA GLY A 75 11.84 7.43 -0.60
C GLY A 75 12.36 7.47 0.83
N ASP A 76 11.47 7.28 1.80
CA ASP A 76 11.86 7.08 3.20
C ASP A 76 12.53 5.71 3.39
N PHE A 77 13.35 5.61 4.46
CA PHE A 77 14.08 4.39 4.83
C PHE A 77 14.91 3.75 3.70
N GLY A 78 15.40 4.56 2.77
CA GLY A 78 16.24 4.10 1.65
C GLY A 78 15.45 3.35 0.55
N THR A 79 14.12 3.38 0.59
CA THR A 79 13.28 2.85 -0.50
C THR A 79 13.29 3.77 -1.72
N LEU A 80 12.81 3.26 -2.85
CA LEU A 80 12.69 4.07 -4.07
C LEU A 80 11.81 5.32 -3.87
N SER A 81 12.31 6.47 -4.31
CA SER A 81 11.52 7.69 -4.52
C SER A 81 11.11 7.82 -5.99
N GLY A 82 9.89 8.28 -6.24
CA GLY A 82 9.46 8.54 -7.61
C GLY A 82 7.96 8.35 -7.86
N THR A 83 7.55 8.69 -9.07
CA THR A 83 6.15 8.59 -9.49
C THR A 83 5.77 7.13 -9.77
N LEU A 84 4.64 6.68 -9.20
CA LEU A 84 4.06 5.39 -9.53
C LEU A 84 3.36 5.46 -10.90
N SER A 85 3.40 4.37 -11.65
CA SER A 85 2.67 4.26 -12.94
C SER A 85 1.17 4.04 -12.71
N VAL A 86 0.45 5.07 -12.26
CA VAL A 86 -0.99 4.97 -11.98
C VAL A 86 -1.82 5.14 -13.26
N PRO A 87 -2.62 4.14 -13.69
CA PRO A 87 -3.50 4.29 -14.83
C PRO A 87 -4.74 5.12 -14.44
N ARG A 88 -4.62 6.46 -14.52
CA ARG A 88 -5.61 7.45 -14.04
C ARG A 88 -7.07 7.05 -14.30
N ALA A 89 -7.45 6.79 -15.55
CA ALA A 89 -8.84 6.47 -15.89
C ALA A 89 -9.35 5.17 -15.22
N LEU A 90 -8.48 4.18 -15.05
CA LEU A 90 -8.82 2.95 -14.32
C LEU A 90 -8.92 3.21 -12.82
N ALA A 91 -8.06 4.04 -12.24
CA ALA A 91 -8.14 4.43 -10.82
C ALA A 91 -9.42 5.22 -10.53
N GLU A 92 -9.80 6.17 -11.39
CA GLU A 92 -11.05 6.91 -11.30
C GLU A 92 -12.27 5.98 -11.43
N SER A 93 -12.25 5.06 -12.39
CA SER A 93 -13.30 4.06 -12.53
C SER A 93 -13.39 3.14 -11.32
N CYS A 94 -12.26 2.72 -10.75
CA CYS A 94 -12.19 1.93 -9.52
C CYS A 94 -12.86 2.66 -8.36
N ALA A 95 -12.49 3.93 -8.13
CA ALA A 95 -13.08 4.77 -7.09
C ALA A 95 -14.60 4.94 -7.28
N GLY A 96 -15.05 5.16 -8.53
CA GLY A 96 -16.47 5.24 -8.85
C GLY A 96 -17.23 3.95 -8.54
N GLU A 97 -16.68 2.78 -8.89
CA GLU A 97 -17.30 1.48 -8.59
C GLU A 97 -17.31 1.15 -7.09
N VAL A 98 -16.26 1.54 -6.36
CA VAL A 98 -16.18 1.41 -4.90
C VAL A 98 -17.27 2.25 -4.22
N LEU A 99 -17.45 3.50 -4.66
CA LEU A 99 -18.50 4.37 -4.16
C LEU A 99 -19.91 3.83 -4.47
N LYS A 100 -20.15 3.37 -5.72
CA LYS A 100 -21.43 2.73 -6.11
C LYS A 100 -21.75 1.49 -5.28
N ALA A 101 -20.72 0.79 -4.80
CA ALA A 101 -20.87 -0.36 -3.92
C ALA A 101 -21.14 -0.01 -2.44
N GLY A 102 -21.26 1.27 -2.09
CA GLY A 102 -21.55 1.73 -0.73
C GLY A 102 -20.34 1.77 0.21
N VAL A 103 -19.14 1.89 -0.34
CA VAL A 103 -17.91 2.06 0.44
C VAL A 103 -17.34 3.45 0.18
N ASP A 104 -17.33 4.27 1.22
CA ASP A 104 -16.74 5.61 1.18
C ASP A 104 -15.21 5.50 1.25
N ALA A 105 -14.55 5.79 0.13
CA ALA A 105 -13.11 5.93 0.03
C ALA A 105 -12.77 7.34 -0.46
N ALA A 106 -11.78 7.97 0.17
CA ALA A 106 -11.22 9.22 -0.34
C ALA A 106 -10.55 8.97 -1.71
N VAL A 107 -10.42 10.01 -2.52
CA VAL A 107 -9.69 9.96 -3.80
C VAL A 107 -8.60 11.03 -3.77
N SER A 108 -7.36 10.64 -4.06
CA SER A 108 -6.24 11.58 -4.13
C SER A 108 -5.62 11.62 -5.52
N TYR A 109 -5.56 12.82 -6.10
CA TYR A 109 -4.87 13.09 -7.37
C TYR A 109 -3.39 13.43 -7.17
N ARG A 110 -2.90 13.38 -5.93
CA ARG A 110 -1.55 13.78 -5.53
C ARG A 110 -1.11 12.96 -4.31
N MET A 111 -1.41 11.66 -4.32
CA MET A 111 -1.15 10.80 -3.17
C MET A 111 0.35 10.71 -2.91
N GLN A 112 0.80 11.09 -1.72
CA GLN A 112 2.14 10.76 -1.27
C GLN A 112 2.07 9.38 -0.60
N VAL A 113 3.05 8.53 -0.87
CA VAL A 113 3.14 7.19 -0.30
C VAL A 113 4.55 6.93 0.20
N ASP A 114 4.66 6.09 1.22
CA ASP A 114 5.93 5.76 1.85
C ASP A 114 6.43 4.34 1.48
N HIS A 115 7.42 3.87 2.23
CA HIS A 115 7.99 2.52 2.14
C HIS A 115 6.93 1.41 2.14
N GLY A 116 5.78 1.60 2.80
CA GLY A 116 4.66 0.66 2.77
C GLY A 116 4.16 0.36 1.37
N PHE A 117 4.27 1.32 0.45
CA PHE A 117 3.97 1.15 -0.96
C PHE A 117 5.22 0.88 -1.81
N ALA A 118 6.33 1.59 -1.58
CA ALA A 118 7.51 1.51 -2.43
C ALA A 118 8.18 0.13 -2.35
N GLN A 119 8.34 -0.40 -1.14
CA GLN A 119 9.07 -1.64 -0.89
C GLN A 119 8.48 -2.88 -1.58
N PRO A 120 7.16 -3.17 -1.51
CA PRO A 120 6.62 -4.31 -2.25
C PRO A 120 6.73 -4.16 -3.77
N LEU A 121 6.66 -2.94 -4.31
CA LEU A 121 6.85 -2.70 -5.75
C LEU A 121 8.30 -2.94 -6.17
N GLU A 122 9.25 -2.44 -5.39
CA GLU A 122 10.68 -2.66 -5.61
C GLU A 122 11.05 -4.15 -5.53
N LEU A 123 10.70 -4.80 -4.42
CA LEU A 123 11.11 -6.18 -4.15
C LEU A 123 10.44 -7.19 -5.08
N LEU A 124 9.16 -7.01 -5.39
CA LEU A 124 8.39 -8.00 -6.18
C LEU A 124 8.32 -7.69 -7.67
N LEU A 125 8.34 -6.41 -8.07
CA LEU A 125 8.18 -6.00 -9.46
C LEU A 125 9.44 -5.38 -10.06
N GLY A 126 10.43 -5.02 -9.25
CA GLY A 126 11.68 -4.43 -9.68
C GLY A 126 11.68 -2.90 -9.77
N GLY A 127 10.57 -2.23 -9.45
CA GLY A 127 10.51 -0.76 -9.47
C GLY A 127 9.10 -0.18 -9.38
N LEU A 128 9.02 1.14 -9.15
CA LEU A 128 7.76 1.87 -8.95
C LEU A 128 6.89 2.01 -10.20
N ALA A 129 7.50 1.92 -11.40
CA ALA A 129 6.86 2.19 -12.67
C ALA A 129 6.80 0.97 -13.62
N GLU A 130 7.22 -0.21 -13.15
CA GLU A 130 7.33 -1.44 -13.97
C GLU A 130 5.96 -1.98 -14.43
N LYS A 131 4.91 -1.72 -13.65
CA LYS A 131 3.52 -2.15 -13.93
C LYS A 131 2.53 -1.02 -13.62
N PRO A 132 1.39 -0.96 -14.33
CA PRO A 132 0.29 -0.09 -13.94
C PRO A 132 -0.20 -0.44 -12.54
N VAL A 133 -0.21 0.51 -11.60
CA VAL A 133 -0.57 0.28 -10.19
C VAL A 133 -1.69 1.21 -9.76
N ILE A 134 -2.75 0.67 -9.16
CA ILE A 134 -3.75 1.44 -8.41
C ILE A 134 -3.37 1.32 -6.92
N PRO A 135 -2.77 2.36 -6.31
CA PRO A 135 -2.48 2.36 -4.88
C PRO A 135 -3.76 2.62 -4.08
N VAL A 136 -3.96 1.79 -3.06
CA VAL A 136 -5.12 1.84 -2.16
C VAL A 136 -4.60 1.89 -0.72
N PHE A 137 -4.69 3.08 -0.14
CA PHE A 137 -4.41 3.28 1.27
C PHE A 137 -5.52 2.66 2.12
N ILE A 138 -5.11 1.89 3.13
CA ILE A 138 -5.97 1.44 4.22
C ILE A 138 -5.36 1.95 5.52
N ASN A 139 -6.13 2.75 6.26
CA ASN A 139 -5.68 3.23 7.56
C ASN A 139 -5.49 2.04 8.51
N GLY A 140 -4.25 1.76 8.86
CA GLY A 140 -3.85 0.76 9.85
C GLY A 140 -3.11 1.34 11.05
N VAL A 141 -2.98 2.66 11.12
CA VAL A 141 -2.06 3.35 12.04
C VAL A 141 -2.79 4.35 12.93
N ALA A 142 -3.65 5.17 12.37
CA ALA A 142 -4.27 6.30 13.07
C ALA A 142 -5.69 5.97 13.52
N VAL A 143 -5.95 5.95 14.83
CA VAL A 143 -7.30 5.68 15.33
C VAL A 143 -8.27 6.82 15.01
N PRO A 144 -9.54 6.54 14.67
CA PRO A 144 -10.19 5.22 14.61
C PRO A 144 -9.86 4.42 13.35
N LEU A 145 -9.63 3.10 13.53
CA LEU A 145 -9.32 2.18 12.43
C LEU A 145 -10.59 1.61 11.79
N PRO A 146 -10.62 1.38 10.46
CA PRO A 146 -11.68 0.61 9.84
C PRO A 146 -11.69 -0.82 10.37
N GLY A 147 -12.87 -1.32 10.76
CA GLY A 147 -13.03 -2.72 11.14
C GLY A 147 -12.83 -3.67 9.94
N PHE A 148 -12.49 -4.93 10.22
CA PHE A 148 -12.26 -5.95 9.18
C PHE A 148 -13.44 -6.14 8.22
N GLN A 149 -14.67 -5.97 8.70
CA GLN A 149 -15.86 -6.00 7.83
C GLN A 149 -15.80 -4.91 6.75
N ARG A 150 -15.34 -3.70 7.08
CA ARG A 150 -15.20 -2.59 6.11
C ARG A 150 -14.08 -2.87 5.12
N ALA A 151 -12.93 -3.39 5.58
CA ALA A 151 -11.84 -3.80 4.70
C ALA A 151 -12.29 -4.90 3.71
N ARG A 152 -13.10 -5.86 4.18
CA ARG A 152 -13.69 -6.91 3.32
C ARG A 152 -14.61 -6.31 2.25
N LEU A 153 -15.47 -5.37 2.62
CA LEU A 153 -16.37 -4.70 1.68
C LEU A 153 -15.60 -3.90 0.61
N LEU A 154 -14.54 -3.20 1.00
CA LEU A 154 -13.64 -2.52 0.06
C LEU A 154 -13.02 -3.53 -0.93
N GLY A 155 -12.46 -4.63 -0.42
CA GLY A 155 -11.85 -5.68 -1.24
C GLY A 155 -12.85 -6.33 -2.21
N GLU A 156 -14.09 -6.59 -1.77
CA GLU A 156 -15.16 -7.09 -2.63
C GLU A 156 -15.53 -6.10 -3.75
N ALA A 157 -15.63 -4.81 -3.43
CA ALA A 157 -15.95 -3.77 -4.41
C ALA A 157 -14.85 -3.64 -5.47
N ILE A 158 -13.59 -3.57 -5.03
CA ILE A 158 -12.43 -3.53 -5.93
C ILE A 158 -12.31 -4.84 -6.72
N GLY A 159 -12.61 -5.98 -6.12
CA GLY A 159 -12.61 -7.28 -6.81
C GLY A 159 -13.65 -7.36 -7.94
N ARG A 160 -14.84 -6.77 -7.74
CA ARG A 160 -15.87 -6.63 -8.78
C ARG A 160 -15.41 -5.71 -9.91
N PHE A 161 -14.82 -4.55 -9.58
CA PHE A 161 -14.21 -3.66 -10.56
C PHE A 161 -13.10 -4.38 -11.35
N ALA A 162 -12.15 -5.03 -10.67
CA ALA A 162 -11.07 -5.76 -11.30
C ALA A 162 -11.60 -6.82 -12.28
N ARG A 163 -12.68 -7.52 -11.92
CA ARG A 163 -13.36 -8.48 -12.80
C ARG A 163 -13.86 -7.85 -14.09
N SER A 164 -14.45 -6.66 -14.03
CA SER A 164 -15.02 -5.97 -15.20
C SER A 164 -13.96 -5.47 -16.18
N THR A 165 -12.72 -5.25 -15.72
CA THR A 165 -11.61 -4.84 -16.60
C THR A 165 -11.17 -5.92 -17.61
N GLY A 166 -11.48 -7.19 -17.35
CA GLY A 166 -11.00 -8.32 -18.16
C GLY A 166 -9.50 -8.64 -18.03
N LYS A 167 -8.74 -7.85 -17.27
CA LYS A 167 -7.27 -7.96 -17.13
C LYS A 167 -6.83 -9.13 -16.23
N ARG A 168 -5.54 -9.49 -16.32
CA ARG A 168 -4.82 -10.25 -15.30
C ARG A 168 -4.40 -9.29 -14.18
N VAL A 169 -5.06 -9.40 -13.03
CA VAL A 169 -4.87 -8.46 -11.91
C VAL A 169 -4.06 -9.11 -10.81
N LEU A 170 -2.95 -8.48 -10.44
CA LEU A 170 -2.20 -8.80 -9.23
C LEU A 170 -2.72 -7.94 -8.08
N PHE A 171 -3.17 -8.58 -7.02
CA PHE A 171 -3.43 -7.92 -5.75
C PHE A 171 -2.19 -8.05 -4.87
N LEU A 172 -1.67 -6.92 -4.41
CA LEU A 172 -0.58 -6.86 -3.45
C LEU A 172 -1.12 -6.39 -2.10
N GLY A 173 -0.83 -7.14 -1.04
CA GLY A 173 -1.09 -6.74 0.34
C GLY A 173 0.24 -6.46 1.06
N SER A 174 0.41 -5.23 1.53
CA SER A 174 1.63 -4.79 2.22
C SER A 174 1.39 -4.66 3.73
N GLY A 175 2.28 -5.24 4.54
CA GLY A 175 2.31 -5.07 6.00
C GLY A 175 2.35 -6.37 6.79
N GLY A 176 2.18 -6.24 8.11
CA GLY A 176 2.24 -7.36 9.06
C GLY A 176 3.65 -7.80 9.44
N LEU A 177 3.83 -8.92 10.15
CA LEU A 177 2.81 -9.76 10.80
C LEU A 177 2.63 -9.30 12.26
N SER A 178 2.99 -10.13 13.25
CA SER A 178 2.96 -9.71 14.65
C SER A 178 4.15 -8.81 14.97
N HIS A 179 3.89 -7.56 15.27
CA HIS A 179 4.91 -6.60 15.71
C HIS A 179 4.24 -5.42 16.43
N GLN A 180 5.01 -4.68 17.22
CA GLN A 180 4.60 -3.42 17.84
C GLN A 180 5.65 -2.36 17.52
N PRO A 181 5.55 -1.71 16.35
CA PRO A 181 6.47 -0.64 16.00
C PRO A 181 6.19 0.58 16.90
N PRO A 182 7.20 1.40 17.23
CA PRO A 182 7.04 2.59 18.06
C PRO A 182 6.40 3.75 17.27
N VAL A 183 5.25 3.50 16.63
CA VAL A 183 4.52 4.50 15.86
C VAL A 183 3.83 5.46 16.84
N PRO A 184 4.04 6.78 16.72
CA PRO A 184 3.48 7.74 17.67
C PRO A 184 1.94 7.73 17.68
N GLU A 185 1.37 7.64 18.88
CA GLU A 185 -0.08 7.76 19.10
C GLU A 185 -0.41 9.20 19.52
N LEU A 186 -1.32 9.87 18.82
CA LEU A 186 -1.68 11.27 19.09
C LEU A 186 -2.04 11.53 20.56
N ALA A 187 -2.67 10.56 21.23
CA ALA A 187 -3.08 10.66 22.62
C ALA A 187 -1.92 10.56 23.65
N ARG A 188 -0.71 10.15 23.22
CA ARG A 188 0.42 9.81 24.11
C ARG A 188 1.69 10.62 23.85
N VAL A 189 1.64 11.58 22.92
CA VAL A 189 2.81 12.31 22.47
C VAL A 189 2.85 13.74 23.02
N ASP A 190 4.02 14.37 22.99
CA ASP A 190 4.16 15.78 23.35
C ASP A 190 3.53 16.72 22.30
N ALA A 191 3.43 18.01 22.62
CA ALA A 191 2.81 19.00 21.73
C ALA A 191 3.50 19.12 20.36
N ARG A 192 4.82 18.94 20.32
CA ARG A 192 5.60 19.04 19.07
C ARG A 192 5.29 17.87 18.14
N MET A 193 5.22 16.67 18.70
CA MET A 193 4.90 15.47 17.93
C MET A 193 3.41 15.45 17.57
N ALA A 194 2.51 15.92 18.44
CA ALA A 194 1.11 16.08 18.11
C ALA A 194 0.91 16.99 16.89
N ASP A 195 1.62 18.13 16.84
CA ASP A 195 1.60 19.06 15.70
C ASP A 195 2.06 18.39 14.39
N ARG A 196 3.15 17.62 14.44
CA ARG A 196 3.63 16.83 13.29
C ARG A 196 2.61 15.80 12.81
N LEU A 197 1.98 15.08 13.74
CA LEU A 197 0.94 14.11 13.42
C LEU A 197 -0.31 14.77 12.81
N MET A 198 -0.53 16.07 13.05
CA MET A 198 -1.55 16.89 12.40
C MET A 198 -1.07 17.53 11.08
N GLY A 199 0.04 17.06 10.50
CA GLY A 199 0.45 17.45 9.14
C GLY A 199 1.30 18.71 9.04
N SER A 200 1.88 19.20 10.14
CA SER A 200 2.80 20.36 10.10
C SER A 200 4.21 20.05 9.55
N GLY A 201 4.44 18.82 9.08
CA GLY A 201 5.72 18.26 8.66
C GLY A 201 6.05 18.42 7.19
#